data_AF-A0A4Y8XZQ0-F1
#
_entry.id   AF-A0A4Y8XZQ0-F1
#
_cell.length_a   1.000
_cell.length_b   1.000
_cell.length_c   1.000
_cell.angle_alpha   90.00
_cell.angle_beta   90.00
_cell.angle_gamma   90.00
#
_symmetry.space_group_name_H-M   'P 1'
#
loop_
_entity.id
_entity.type
_entity.pdbx_description
1 polymer ?
#
loop_
_entity_poly.entity_id
_entity_poly.type
_entity_poly.pdbx_seq_one_letter_code
_entity_poly.pdbx_strand_id
1 'polypeptide(L)'
;MTYADHVVAVTPVAESEIPPTPEEVERGEGMILRNVELRVDDILWSKPAADRPAPTSFNWVAYGWTFSGPETSQRVKMAGEDEPRLESGHSYLMAIEWQEPRCSPGDEPVPGQWRGLGEDSTVPFDGQVIGEGEMEGKPQSAAKVLATRDIDEPDMSLEDEMTGQDAAALDKALDTAPPQTEEQFGPDPAETACE
;
A
#
# COMPACT_ATOMS: atom_id res chain seq x y z
N MET A 1 -10.62 5.85 11.97
CA MET A 1 -9.37 5.51 11.28
C MET A 1 -8.30 6.51 11.69
N THR A 2 -7.27 6.15 12.46
CA THR A 2 -6.20 7.12 12.81
C THR A 2 -4.84 6.46 13.08
N TYR A 3 -4.54 5.34 12.41
CA TYR A 3 -3.18 4.76 12.43
C TYR A 3 -2.26 5.46 11.42
N ALA A 4 -2.80 5.90 10.28
CA ALA A 4 -2.02 6.65 9.30
C ALA A 4 -1.53 7.98 9.87
N ASP A 5 -0.31 8.33 9.49
CA ASP A 5 0.24 9.67 9.63
C ASP A 5 -0.26 10.57 8.50
N HIS A 6 -0.35 10.02 7.28
CA HIS A 6 -0.76 10.75 6.09
C HIS A 6 -1.64 9.91 5.17
N VAL A 7 -2.53 10.58 4.42
CA VAL A 7 -3.17 10.02 3.23
C VAL A 7 -2.64 10.81 2.03
N VAL A 8 -2.03 10.10 1.08
CA VAL A 8 -1.31 10.70 -0.06
C VAL A 8 -1.82 10.16 -1.38
N ALA A 9 -1.84 11.01 -2.40
CA ALA A 9 -1.99 10.58 -3.80
C ALA A 9 -0.59 10.35 -4.39
N VAL A 10 -0.38 9.21 -5.02
CA VAL A 10 0.94 8.79 -5.52
C VAL A 10 0.91 8.27 -6.96
N THR A 11 2.04 8.41 -7.63
CA THR A 11 2.31 7.83 -8.95
C THR A 11 3.60 7.01 -8.91
N PRO A 12 3.61 5.74 -9.39
CA PRO A 12 4.83 4.99 -9.65
C PRO A 12 5.69 5.66 -10.73
N VAL A 13 6.95 5.96 -10.40
CA VAL A 13 7.88 6.67 -11.31
C VAL A 13 9.09 5.84 -11.71
N ALA A 14 9.45 4.82 -10.93
CA ALA A 14 10.49 3.87 -11.26
C ALA A 14 10.21 2.51 -10.60
N GLU A 15 10.79 1.45 -11.14
CA GLU A 15 10.75 0.14 -10.50
C GLU A 15 12.02 -0.66 -10.77
N SER A 16 12.34 -1.56 -9.85
CA SER A 16 13.37 -2.58 -10.02
C SER A 16 12.91 -3.91 -9.43
N GLU A 17 13.46 -5.00 -9.94
CA GLU A 17 13.19 -6.32 -9.38
C GLU A 17 13.98 -6.52 -8.09
N ILE A 18 13.30 -7.09 -7.10
CA ILE A 18 13.95 -7.67 -5.93
C ILE A 18 14.20 -9.14 -6.26
N PRO A 19 15.46 -9.58 -6.38
CA PRO A 19 15.77 -10.94 -6.75
C PRO A 19 15.27 -11.92 -5.68
N PRO A 20 14.87 -13.14 -6.07
CA PRO A 20 14.51 -14.18 -5.13
C PRO A 20 15.73 -14.56 -4.28
N THR A 21 15.46 -15.03 -3.06
CA THR A 21 16.51 -15.53 -2.17
C THR A 21 17.20 -16.77 -2.77
N PRO A 22 18.45 -17.05 -2.39
CA PRO A 22 19.13 -18.27 -2.82
C PRO A 22 18.35 -19.56 -2.47
N GLU A 23 17.65 -19.57 -1.35
CA GLU A 23 16.82 -20.70 -0.90
C GLU A 23 15.60 -20.93 -1.82
N GLU A 24 14.90 -19.88 -2.22
CA GLU A 24 13.80 -19.97 -3.19
C GLU A 24 14.30 -20.49 -4.55
N VAL A 25 15.47 -20.03 -4.99
CA VAL A 25 16.10 -20.50 -6.23
C VAL A 25 16.50 -21.97 -6.11
N GLU A 26 17.07 -22.40 -4.99
CA GLU A 26 17.44 -23.81 -4.73
C GLU A 26 16.21 -24.72 -4.69
N ARG A 27 15.11 -24.26 -4.08
CA ARG A 27 13.83 -24.98 -4.07
C ARG A 27 13.17 -25.03 -5.45
N GLY A 28 13.57 -24.16 -6.37
CA GLY A 28 12.99 -24.03 -7.70
C GLY A 28 11.58 -23.42 -7.66
N GLU A 29 11.25 -22.65 -6.63
CA GLU A 29 9.98 -21.93 -6.53
C GLU A 29 10.08 -20.75 -5.57
N GLY A 30 9.42 -19.65 -5.92
CA GLY A 30 9.37 -18.48 -5.07
C GLY A 30 8.76 -17.26 -5.75
N MET A 31 9.07 -16.10 -5.18
CA MET A 31 8.58 -14.82 -5.66
C MET A 31 9.72 -13.90 -6.11
N ILE A 32 9.43 -13.08 -7.11
CA ILE A 32 10.26 -11.97 -7.55
C ILE A 32 9.42 -10.73 -7.26
N LEU A 33 9.75 -10.05 -6.17
CA LEU A 33 9.06 -8.83 -5.78
C LEU A 33 9.58 -7.63 -6.61
N ARG A 34 8.91 -6.49 -6.48
CA ARG A 34 9.35 -5.23 -7.08
C ARG A 34 9.58 -4.21 -5.99
N ASN A 35 10.65 -3.46 -6.13
CA ASN A 35 10.81 -2.19 -5.44
C ASN A 35 10.31 -1.09 -6.37
N VAL A 36 9.21 -0.44 -5.99
CA VAL A 36 8.55 0.62 -6.76
C VAL A 36 8.84 1.96 -6.08
N GLU A 37 9.41 2.91 -6.81
CA GLU A 37 9.54 4.28 -6.35
C GLU A 37 8.23 5.02 -6.64
N LEU A 38 7.62 5.56 -5.59
CA LEU A 38 6.38 6.32 -5.63
C LEU A 38 6.69 7.80 -5.42
N ARG A 39 6.25 8.65 -6.34
CA ARG A 39 6.22 10.11 -6.15
C ARG A 39 4.91 10.47 -5.48
N VAL A 40 4.96 11.30 -4.44
CA VAL A 40 3.78 11.91 -3.84
C VAL A 40 3.38 13.12 -4.69
N ASP A 41 2.18 13.05 -5.27
CA ASP A 41 1.60 14.10 -6.10
C ASP A 41 0.79 15.10 -5.26
N ASP A 42 0.11 14.60 -4.23
CA ASP A 42 -0.68 15.42 -3.31
C ASP A 42 -0.76 14.79 -1.90
N ILE A 43 -0.95 15.64 -0.89
CA ILE A 43 -1.19 15.24 0.49
C ILE A 43 -2.63 15.58 0.82
N LEU A 44 -3.49 14.56 0.86
CA LEU A 44 -4.92 14.74 1.06
C LEU A 44 -5.29 14.91 2.52
N TRP A 45 -4.55 14.27 3.41
CA TRP A 45 -4.76 14.39 4.85
C TRP A 45 -3.46 14.15 5.61
N SER A 46 -3.35 14.78 6.78
CA SER A 46 -2.27 14.52 7.73
C SER A 46 -2.79 14.55 9.14
N LYS A 47 -2.31 13.62 9.96
CA LYS A 47 -2.55 13.62 11.39
C LYS A 47 -2.00 14.93 11.97
N PRO A 48 -2.79 15.70 12.77
CA PRO A 48 -2.34 16.99 13.30
C PRO A 48 -1.05 16.94 14.14
N ALA A 49 -0.74 15.76 14.69
CA ALA A 49 0.47 15.49 15.46
C ALA A 49 1.30 14.34 14.84
N ALA A 50 1.33 14.21 13.51
CA ALA A 50 2.28 13.33 12.85
C ALA A 50 3.71 13.74 13.22
N ASP A 51 4.51 12.80 13.73
CA ASP A 51 5.88 13.07 14.18
C ASP A 51 6.83 13.42 13.02
N ARG A 52 6.43 13.04 11.80
CA ARG A 52 7.19 13.25 10.57
C ARG A 52 6.31 13.94 9.52
N PRO A 53 6.90 14.80 8.68
CA PRO A 53 6.18 15.35 7.54
C PRO A 53 5.99 14.28 6.46
N ALA A 54 4.93 14.42 5.67
CA ALA A 54 4.69 13.55 4.52
C ALA A 54 5.90 13.56 3.56
N PRO A 55 6.28 12.41 3.00
CA PRO A 55 7.40 12.34 2.06
C PRO A 55 7.05 13.00 0.72
N THR A 56 8.07 13.39 -0.05
CA THR A 56 7.88 13.76 -1.46
C THR A 56 7.97 12.56 -2.40
N SER A 57 8.69 11.52 -1.97
CA SER A 57 8.72 10.20 -2.60
C SER A 57 9.14 9.13 -1.59
N PHE A 58 8.79 7.88 -1.84
CA PHE A 58 9.19 6.74 -1.02
C PHE A 58 9.21 5.45 -1.85
N ASN A 59 9.91 4.44 -1.35
CA ASN A 59 9.95 3.12 -1.96
C ASN A 59 8.84 2.23 -1.38
N TRP A 60 8.29 1.37 -2.23
CA TRP A 60 7.28 0.39 -1.86
C TRP A 60 7.65 -0.99 -2.39
N VAL A 61 7.46 -2.00 -1.56
CA VAL A 61 7.63 -3.40 -1.99
C VAL A 61 6.29 -3.89 -2.51
N ALA A 62 6.21 -4.14 -3.81
CA ALA A 62 5.01 -4.61 -4.48
C ALA A 62 5.21 -6.03 -5.01
N TYR A 63 4.11 -6.75 -5.24
CA TYR A 63 4.18 -8.03 -5.94
C TYR A 63 4.66 -7.86 -7.39
N GLY A 64 5.55 -8.75 -7.80
CA GLY A 64 6.04 -8.84 -9.17
C GLY A 64 5.51 -10.11 -9.83
N TRP A 65 6.28 -11.19 -9.67
CA TRP A 65 6.05 -12.47 -10.32
C TRP A 65 6.25 -13.63 -9.35
N THR A 66 5.61 -14.76 -9.63
CA THR A 66 5.98 -16.07 -9.09
C THR A 66 6.72 -16.87 -10.14
N PHE A 67 7.61 -17.77 -9.73
CA PHE A 67 8.25 -18.73 -10.62
C PHE A 67 8.16 -20.14 -10.02
N SER A 68 8.12 -21.14 -10.90
CA SER A 68 8.19 -22.54 -10.55
C SER A 68 9.03 -23.27 -11.59
N GLY A 69 9.98 -24.07 -11.13
CA GLY A 69 11.02 -24.69 -11.94
C GLY A 69 12.41 -24.05 -11.77
N PRO A 70 13.42 -24.62 -12.43
CA PRO A 70 14.82 -24.25 -12.23
C PRO A 70 15.21 -22.90 -12.86
N GLU A 71 14.34 -22.27 -13.65
CA GLU A 71 14.62 -21.03 -14.36
C GLU A 71 13.68 -19.91 -13.87
N THR A 72 14.22 -18.91 -13.19
CA THR A 72 13.46 -17.74 -12.71
C THR A 72 12.93 -16.86 -13.85
N SER A 73 13.40 -17.06 -15.08
CA SER A 73 12.87 -16.43 -16.28
C SER A 73 11.48 -16.97 -16.67
N GLN A 74 11.14 -18.19 -16.25
CA GLN A 74 9.82 -18.79 -16.47
C GLN A 74 8.87 -18.40 -15.33
N ARG A 75 8.49 -17.12 -15.35
CA ARG A 75 7.73 -16.49 -14.27
C ARG A 75 6.37 -15.99 -14.74
N VAL A 76 5.41 -15.97 -13.82
CA VAL A 76 4.03 -15.54 -14.03
C VAL A 76 3.76 -14.30 -13.19
N LYS A 77 3.17 -13.28 -13.81
CA LYS A 77 2.79 -12.02 -13.14
C LYS A 77 1.75 -12.32 -12.06
N MET A 78 1.96 -11.83 -10.82
CA MET A 78 1.08 -12.13 -9.66
C MET A 78 0.67 -10.87 -8.88
N ALA A 79 -0.61 -10.71 -8.58
CA ALA A 79 -1.10 -9.65 -7.71
C ALA A 79 -1.57 -10.25 -6.38
N GLY A 80 -1.62 -9.44 -5.33
CA GLY A 80 -2.41 -9.76 -4.14
C GLY A 80 -3.89 -9.79 -4.52
N GLU A 81 -4.68 -10.57 -3.79
CA GLU A 81 -6.14 -10.51 -3.89
C GLU A 81 -6.58 -9.15 -3.35
N ASP A 82 -7.47 -8.47 -4.09
CA ASP A 82 -7.99 -7.14 -3.74
C ASP A 82 -6.92 -6.03 -3.60
N GLU A 83 -5.71 -6.28 -4.10
CA GLU A 83 -4.61 -5.30 -4.06
C GLU A 83 -4.25 -4.77 -5.47
N PRO A 84 -4.04 -3.46 -5.61
CA PRO A 84 -3.43 -2.92 -6.82
C PRO A 84 -1.98 -3.37 -6.93
N ARG A 85 -1.52 -3.58 -8.16
CA ARG A 85 -0.12 -3.92 -8.39
C ARG A 85 0.80 -2.72 -8.36
N LEU A 86 0.32 -1.48 -8.42
CA LEU A 86 1.19 -0.30 -8.57
C LEU A 86 1.90 -0.30 -9.92
N GLU A 87 1.13 -0.45 -10.99
CA GLU A 87 1.62 -0.36 -12.36
C GLU A 87 1.89 1.11 -12.77
N SER A 88 2.93 1.33 -13.58
CA SER A 88 3.22 2.64 -14.16
C SER A 88 2.07 3.13 -15.05
N GLY A 89 1.85 4.45 -15.05
CA GLY A 89 0.77 5.09 -15.83
C GLY A 89 -0.56 5.19 -15.09
N HIS A 90 -0.62 4.70 -13.85
CA HIS A 90 -1.75 4.80 -12.95
C HIS A 90 -1.40 5.64 -11.71
N SER A 91 -2.42 6.10 -10.99
CA SER A 91 -2.28 6.78 -9.70
C SER A 91 -3.07 6.07 -8.61
N TYR A 92 -2.62 6.23 -7.36
CA TYR A 92 -3.18 5.52 -6.20
C TYR A 92 -3.32 6.46 -5.01
N LEU A 93 -4.30 6.19 -4.15
CA LEU A 93 -4.36 6.74 -2.80
C LEU A 93 -3.72 5.77 -1.84
N MET A 94 -2.89 6.27 -0.92
CA MET A 94 -2.27 5.46 0.11
C MET A 94 -2.43 6.10 1.48
N ALA A 95 -2.93 5.32 2.43
CA ALA A 95 -2.84 5.64 3.85
C ALA A 95 -1.49 5.10 4.38
N ILE A 96 -0.60 6.00 4.78
CA ILE A 96 0.78 5.66 5.18
C ILE A 96 1.08 6.03 6.63
N GLU A 97 1.92 5.21 7.25
CA GLU A 97 2.53 5.45 8.56
C GLU A 97 4.06 5.32 8.47
N TRP A 98 4.77 6.04 9.35
CA TRP A 98 6.19 5.82 9.51
C TRP A 98 6.46 4.65 10.45
N GLN A 99 7.12 3.61 9.95
CA GLN A 99 7.66 2.57 10.80
C GLN A 99 9.10 2.88 11.16
N GLU A 100 9.36 2.99 12.47
CA GLU A 100 10.71 3.23 12.97
C GLU A 100 11.66 2.07 12.64
N PRO A 101 12.99 2.34 12.55
CA PRO A 101 13.99 1.30 12.34
C PRO A 101 13.88 0.21 13.41
N ARG A 102 14.06 -1.05 12.99
CA ARG A 102 14.04 -2.21 13.89
C ARG A 102 15.39 -2.92 13.89
N CYS A 103 15.87 -3.22 15.08
CA CYS A 103 17.08 -3.95 15.37
C CYS A 103 16.76 -5.09 16.34
N SER A 104 16.45 -6.27 15.80
CA SER A 104 16.28 -7.48 16.62
C SER A 104 17.64 -8.18 16.82
N PRO A 105 17.99 -8.66 18.03
CA PRO A 105 19.24 -9.36 18.25
C PRO A 105 19.41 -10.58 17.34
N GLY A 106 20.41 -10.54 16.45
CA GLY A 106 20.72 -11.62 15.51
C GLY A 106 20.19 -11.43 14.09
N ASP A 107 19.37 -10.39 13.85
CA ASP A 107 18.87 -10.04 12.53
C ASP A 107 19.64 -8.83 11.95
N GLU A 108 19.63 -8.70 10.62
CA GLU A 108 20.12 -7.49 9.95
C GLU A 108 19.20 -6.30 10.29
N PRO A 109 19.75 -5.10 10.59
CA PRO A 109 18.95 -3.92 10.88
C PRO A 109 17.98 -3.59 9.74
N VAL A 110 16.71 -3.40 10.08
CA VAL A 110 15.69 -2.94 9.15
C VAL A 110 15.59 -1.42 9.25
N PRO A 111 15.87 -0.67 8.16
CA PRO A 111 15.76 0.78 8.20
C PRO A 111 14.29 1.21 8.35
N GLY A 112 14.10 2.38 8.97
CA GLY A 112 12.79 3.00 9.05
C GLY A 112 12.28 3.39 7.67
N GLN A 113 10.98 3.24 7.47
CA GLN A 113 10.35 3.41 6.15
C GLN A 113 8.86 3.71 6.27
N TRP A 114 8.33 4.38 5.25
CA TRP A 114 6.89 4.54 5.08
C TRP A 114 6.26 3.22 4.67
N ARG A 115 5.15 2.85 5.31
CA ARG A 115 4.36 1.64 5.02
C ARG A 115 2.88 1.95 4.99
N GLY A 116 2.13 1.08 4.33
CA GLY A 116 0.67 1.07 4.38
C GLY A 116 0.15 0.46 5.66
N LEU A 117 -1.12 0.73 5.95
CA LEU A 117 -1.82 0.19 7.11
C LEU A 117 -2.29 -1.26 6.95
N GLY A 118 -2.09 -1.87 5.78
CA GLY A 118 -2.59 -3.20 5.44
C GLY A 118 -2.97 -3.34 3.97
N GLU A 119 -3.62 -4.44 3.62
CA GLU A 119 -4.02 -4.81 2.24
C GLU A 119 -4.94 -3.72 1.63
N ASP A 120 -5.89 -3.20 2.42
CA ASP A 120 -6.85 -2.15 1.99
C ASP A 120 -6.32 -0.70 2.09
N SER A 121 -5.02 -0.53 2.35
CA SER A 121 -4.46 0.82 2.53
C SER A 121 -4.12 1.53 1.22
N THR A 122 -4.33 0.86 0.09
CA THR A 122 -3.96 1.35 -1.25
C THR A 122 -5.12 1.20 -2.22
N VAL A 123 -5.64 2.33 -2.71
CA VAL A 123 -6.84 2.35 -3.56
C VAL A 123 -6.51 2.95 -4.93
N PRO A 124 -7.03 2.39 -6.04
CA PRO A 124 -6.86 3.00 -7.37
C PRO A 124 -7.44 4.43 -7.43
N PHE A 125 -6.76 5.33 -8.12
CA PHE A 125 -7.09 6.76 -8.12
C PHE A 125 -6.85 7.46 -9.46
N ASP A 126 -7.06 6.76 -10.57
CA ASP A 126 -6.89 7.33 -11.90
C ASP A 126 -7.87 8.48 -12.12
N GLY A 127 -7.37 9.56 -12.75
CA GLY A 127 -8.18 10.73 -13.04
C GLY A 127 -8.72 11.45 -11.79
N GLN A 128 -8.13 11.19 -10.61
CA GLN A 128 -8.58 11.68 -9.31
C GLN A 128 -9.96 11.16 -8.90
N VAL A 129 -10.29 9.93 -9.29
CA VAL A 129 -11.52 9.23 -8.92
C VAL A 129 -11.18 8.00 -8.11
N ILE A 130 -11.71 7.91 -6.89
CA ILE A 130 -11.46 6.79 -5.97
C ILE A 130 -12.05 5.50 -6.55
N GLY A 131 -11.24 4.44 -6.62
CA GLY A 131 -11.60 3.14 -7.19
C GLY A 131 -11.52 3.06 -8.72
N GLU A 132 -11.10 4.13 -9.41
CA GLU A 132 -10.82 4.10 -10.85
C GLU A 132 -9.34 3.77 -11.08
N GLY A 133 -9.02 2.86 -12.00
CA GLY A 133 -7.63 2.59 -12.38
C GLY A 133 -7.26 1.10 -12.34
N GLU A 134 -6.04 0.78 -11.92
CA GLU A 134 -5.53 -0.60 -11.94
C GLU A 134 -5.79 -1.33 -10.62
N MET A 135 -6.33 -2.55 -10.72
CA MET A 135 -6.53 -3.47 -9.60
C MET A 135 -6.18 -4.90 -10.04
N GLU A 136 -5.39 -5.61 -9.25
CA GLU A 136 -4.89 -6.96 -9.56
C GLU A 136 -4.24 -7.15 -10.95
N GLY A 137 -3.67 -6.08 -11.51
CA GLY A 137 -3.09 -6.02 -12.84
C GLY A 137 -4.07 -5.84 -13.97
N LYS A 138 -5.30 -5.45 -13.68
CA LYS A 138 -6.34 -5.22 -14.67
C LYS A 138 -6.93 -3.82 -14.49
N PRO A 139 -7.28 -3.14 -15.59
CA PRO A 139 -8.04 -1.91 -15.49
C PRO A 139 -9.44 -2.20 -14.92
N GLN A 140 -9.87 -1.36 -13.99
CA GLN A 140 -11.20 -1.30 -13.44
C GLN A 140 -11.73 0.13 -13.46
N SER A 141 -13.06 0.25 -13.37
CA SER A 141 -13.74 1.53 -13.27
C SER A 141 -14.54 1.60 -11.99
N ALA A 142 -14.54 2.75 -11.33
CA ALA A 142 -15.26 2.96 -10.07
C ALA A 142 -16.77 2.65 -10.21
N ALA A 143 -17.36 3.01 -11.36
CA ALA A 143 -18.77 2.72 -11.65
C ALA A 143 -19.09 1.21 -11.67
N LYS A 144 -18.13 0.37 -12.09
CA LYS A 144 -18.30 -1.09 -12.12
C LYS A 144 -18.19 -1.67 -10.71
N VAL A 145 -17.24 -1.18 -9.90
CA VAL A 145 -17.08 -1.56 -8.49
C VAL A 145 -18.37 -1.26 -7.72
N LEU A 146 -18.89 -0.04 -7.86
CA LEU A 146 -20.17 0.35 -7.24
C LEU A 146 -21.35 -0.52 -7.66
N ALA A 147 -21.37 -1.00 -8.92
CA ALA A 147 -22.46 -1.83 -9.43
C ALA A 147 -22.41 -3.27 -8.92
N THR A 148 -21.25 -3.76 -8.49
CA THR A 148 -21.05 -5.10 -7.94
C THR A 148 -20.97 -5.13 -6.41
N ARG A 149 -20.98 -3.96 -5.77
CA ARG A 149 -20.94 -3.82 -4.31
C ARG A 149 -22.15 -4.48 -3.65
N ASP A 150 -21.92 -5.24 -2.60
CA ASP A 150 -22.99 -5.75 -1.75
C ASP A 150 -23.49 -4.60 -0.85
N ILE A 151 -24.71 -4.15 -1.11
CA ILE A 151 -25.32 -3.01 -0.41
C ILE A 151 -25.85 -3.39 0.98
N ASP A 152 -25.90 -4.67 1.29
CA ASP A 152 -26.42 -5.19 2.55
C ASP A 152 -25.29 -5.57 3.55
N GLU A 153 -24.03 -5.28 3.22
CA GLU A 153 -22.90 -5.48 4.13
C GLU A 153 -22.99 -4.52 5.33
N PRO A 154 -23.07 -5.05 6.58
CA PRO A 154 -23.36 -4.24 7.75
C PRO A 154 -22.23 -3.30 8.19
N ASP A 155 -21.03 -3.41 7.61
CA ASP A 155 -19.83 -2.65 7.97
C ASP A 155 -19.04 -2.22 6.72
N MET A 156 -19.66 -1.46 5.80
CA MET A 156 -18.97 -0.92 4.63
C MET A 156 -17.71 -0.15 5.04
N SER A 157 -16.60 -0.43 4.35
CA SER A 157 -15.34 0.27 4.58
C SER A 157 -15.44 1.73 4.08
N LEU A 158 -14.56 2.61 4.58
CA LEU A 158 -14.51 3.98 4.05
C LEU A 158 -14.14 3.99 2.56
N GLU A 159 -13.29 3.06 2.11
CA GLU A 159 -12.97 2.87 0.69
C GLU A 159 -14.24 2.62 -0.14
N ASP A 160 -15.11 1.71 0.33
CA ASP A 160 -16.37 1.40 -0.34
C ASP A 160 -17.30 2.60 -0.39
N GLU A 161 -17.39 3.38 0.70
CA GLU A 161 -18.19 4.59 0.76
C GLU A 161 -17.68 5.67 -0.20
N MET A 162 -16.36 5.79 -0.33
CA MET A 162 -15.71 6.83 -1.12
C MET A 162 -15.52 6.45 -2.59
N THR A 163 -15.77 5.19 -2.98
CA THR A 163 -15.66 4.76 -4.38
C THR A 163 -16.49 5.66 -5.31
N GLY A 164 -15.86 6.13 -6.39
CA GLY A 164 -16.43 7.05 -7.38
C GLY A 164 -16.45 8.53 -6.95
N GLN A 165 -15.99 8.85 -5.74
CA GLN A 165 -15.83 10.22 -5.27
C GLN A 165 -14.44 10.78 -5.63
N ASP A 166 -14.24 12.08 -5.37
CA ASP A 166 -12.97 12.79 -5.58
C ASP A 166 -12.20 12.99 -4.26
N ALA A 167 -10.99 13.54 -4.38
CA ALA A 167 -10.13 13.86 -3.23
C ALA A 167 -10.79 14.80 -2.20
N ALA A 168 -11.61 15.74 -2.65
CA ALA A 168 -12.23 16.73 -1.76
C ALA A 168 -13.33 16.09 -0.89
N ALA A 169 -14.06 15.12 -1.44
CA ALA A 169 -14.99 14.31 -0.67
C ALA A 169 -14.27 13.49 0.40
N LEU A 170 -13.12 12.89 0.06
CA LEU A 170 -12.31 12.13 0.99
C LEU A 170 -11.74 12.99 2.12
N ASP A 171 -11.14 14.13 1.80
CA ASP A 171 -10.63 15.09 2.80
C ASP A 171 -11.70 15.43 3.85
N LYS A 172 -12.90 15.79 3.37
CA LYS A 172 -14.04 16.07 4.23
C LYS A 172 -14.48 14.86 5.07
N ALA A 173 -14.46 13.66 4.50
CA ALA A 173 -14.82 12.44 5.23
C ALA A 173 -13.81 12.18 6.35
N LEU A 174 -12.51 12.28 6.06
CA LEU A 174 -11.41 12.09 7.02
C LEU A 174 -11.46 13.11 8.17
N ASP A 175 -11.76 14.38 7.88
CA ASP A 175 -11.91 15.44 8.89
C ASP A 175 -13.05 15.18 9.88
N THR A 176 -14.08 14.44 9.45
CA THR A 176 -15.25 14.16 10.28
C THR A 176 -15.20 12.80 10.97
N ALA A 177 -14.23 11.96 10.62
CA ALA A 177 -14.10 10.61 11.14
C ALA A 177 -13.67 10.63 12.63
N PRO A 178 -14.32 9.84 13.50
CA PRO A 178 -13.91 9.77 14.90
C PRO A 178 -12.53 9.08 15.03
N PRO A 179 -11.62 9.64 15.84
CA PRO A 179 -10.32 9.01 16.09
C PRO A 179 -10.53 7.65 16.75
N GLN A 180 -9.78 6.65 16.30
CA GLN A 180 -9.77 5.31 16.88
C GLN A 180 -8.52 5.16 17.74
N THR A 181 -8.63 4.40 18.84
CA THR A 181 -7.48 4.08 19.68
C THR A 181 -6.57 3.10 18.94
N GLU A 182 -5.27 3.33 19.04
CA GLU A 182 -4.28 2.44 18.43
C GLU A 182 -4.26 1.08 19.15
N GLU A 183 -4.59 0.02 18.43
CA GLU A 183 -4.43 -1.36 18.89
C GLU A 183 -3.06 -1.88 18.46
N GLN A 184 -2.24 -2.20 19.45
CA GLN A 184 -0.93 -2.78 19.22
C GLN A 184 -1.05 -4.29 18.99
N PHE A 185 -0.67 -4.72 17.80
CA PHE A 185 -0.55 -6.14 17.46
C PHE A 185 0.93 -6.54 17.39
N GLY A 186 1.33 -7.50 18.21
CA GLY A 186 2.73 -7.98 18.29
C GLY A 186 3.54 -7.41 19.45
N PRO A 187 4.86 -7.70 19.51
CA PRO A 187 5.74 -7.26 20.59
C PRO A 187 5.94 -5.74 20.59
N ASP A 188 6.44 -5.19 21.71
CA ASP A 188 6.59 -3.75 21.88
C ASP A 188 7.65 -3.19 20.92
N PRO A 189 7.34 -2.16 20.10
CA PRO A 189 8.33 -1.47 19.27
C PRO A 189 9.58 -1.07 20.07
N ALA A 190 9.42 -0.70 21.34
CA ALA A 190 10.54 -0.36 22.23
C ALA A 190 11.49 -1.54 22.51
N GLU A 191 11.04 -2.79 22.41
CA GLU A 191 11.89 -3.99 22.57
C GLU A 191 12.75 -4.27 21.34
N THR A 192 12.47 -3.65 20.20
CA THR A 192 13.19 -3.83 18.93
C THR A 192 13.82 -2.56 18.39
N ALA A 193 13.81 -1.47 19.17
CA ALA A 193 14.37 -0.19 18.75
C ALA A 193 15.91 -0.27 18.62
N CYS A 194 16.45 0.39 17.60
CA CYS A 194 17.89 0.58 17.45
C CYS A 194 18.40 1.63 18.46
N GLU A 195 19.56 1.40 19.10
CA GLU A 195 20.26 2.40 19.95
C GLU A 195 20.90 3.54 19.14
#